data_AF-A0A947BB20-F1
#
_entry.id   AF-A0A947BB20-F1
#
_cell.length_a   1.000
_cell.length_b   1.000
_cell.length_c   1.000
_cell.angle_alpha   90.00
_cell.angle_beta   90.00
_cell.angle_gamma   90.00
#
_symmetry.space_group_name_H-M   'P 1'
#
loop_
_entity.id
_entity.type
_entity.pdbx_description
1 polymer ?
#
loop_
_entity_poly.entity_id
_entity_poly.type
_entity_poly.pdbx_seq_one_letter_code
_entity_poly.pdbx_strand_id
1 'polypeptide(L)'
;NVAIDSQETRDALEFYASMRELCPPGATNYSWGEAITAFVSGATATGIYTGRVLGNVADQNPSIADHVTCVKYPTKAADIAAWTFNDFPSVFIPAQSQNIDVAKNFAASLFNPDGYIQQLHAAPGHVLPVLKSINENPDYQSNPIIQKYPAEVDLMSSAAAGGYNLGYESADHPSNEKAGEVVGSGLIAEMVQRVILNGENVDQVIGETAQGIEGIMKG
;
A
#
# COMPACT_ATOMS: atom_id res chain seq x y z
N ASN A 1 -18.57 -11.90 -8.44
CA ASN A 1 -17.96 -13.21 -8.75
C ASN A 1 -16.56 -13.23 -8.19
N VAL A 2 -16.16 -14.31 -7.51
CA VAL A 2 -14.79 -14.46 -7.02
C VAL A 2 -13.92 -14.90 -8.21
N ALA A 3 -12.87 -14.12 -8.51
CA ALA A 3 -12.04 -14.31 -9.71
C ALA A 3 -10.61 -14.77 -9.41
N ILE A 4 -10.34 -15.21 -8.18
CA ILE A 4 -8.98 -15.60 -7.74
C ILE A 4 -8.48 -16.88 -8.42
N ASP A 5 -9.39 -17.75 -8.88
CA ASP A 5 -9.04 -18.92 -9.69
C ASP A 5 -8.87 -18.55 -11.16
N SER A 6 -7.66 -18.09 -11.49
CA SER A 6 -7.31 -17.60 -12.82
C SER A 6 -5.87 -17.94 -13.19
N GLN A 7 -5.52 -17.80 -14.47
CA GLN A 7 -4.13 -17.98 -14.91
C GLN A 7 -3.25 -16.87 -14.34
N GLU A 8 -3.78 -15.65 -14.22
CA GLU A 8 -3.08 -14.49 -13.67
C GLU A 8 -2.64 -14.72 -12.22
N THR A 9 -3.48 -15.37 -11.40
CA THR A 9 -3.10 -15.75 -10.02
C THR A 9 -1.99 -16.80 -10.02
N ARG A 10 -2.05 -17.79 -10.91
CA ARG A 10 -1.00 -18.83 -11.03
C ARG A 10 0.34 -18.21 -11.43
N ASP A 11 0.32 -17.34 -12.44
CA ASP A 11 1.50 -16.61 -12.90
C ASP A 11 2.09 -15.72 -11.79
N ALA A 12 1.25 -15.06 -11.00
CA ALA A 12 1.69 -14.26 -9.86
C ALA A 12 2.36 -15.13 -8.79
N LEU A 13 1.77 -16.28 -8.43
CA LEU A 13 2.34 -17.21 -7.46
C LEU A 13 3.68 -17.79 -7.94
N GLU A 14 3.79 -18.14 -9.22
CA GLU A 14 5.06 -18.57 -9.83
C GLU A 14 6.12 -17.46 -9.75
N PHE A 15 5.76 -16.23 -10.08
CA PHE A 15 6.67 -15.09 -9.96
C PHE A 15 7.13 -14.88 -8.51
N TYR A 16 6.23 -14.88 -7.53
CA TYR A 16 6.60 -14.76 -6.12
C TYR A 16 7.49 -15.91 -5.64
N ALA A 17 7.26 -17.14 -6.12
CA ALA A 17 8.12 -18.28 -5.82
C ALA A 17 9.53 -18.07 -6.40
N SER A 18 9.66 -17.57 -7.64
CA SER A 18 10.95 -17.27 -8.25
C SER A 18 11.71 -16.15 -7.50
N MET A 19 11.00 -15.16 -6.98
CA MET A 19 11.61 -14.05 -6.22
C MET A 19 12.13 -14.49 -4.86
N ARG A 20 11.62 -15.60 -4.29
CA ARG A 20 11.96 -16.05 -2.94
C ARG A 20 13.46 -16.32 -2.76
N GLU A 21 14.13 -16.81 -3.80
CA GLU A 21 15.58 -17.06 -3.81
C GLU A 21 16.41 -15.78 -3.77
N LEU A 22 15.83 -14.66 -4.22
CA LEU A 22 16.47 -13.34 -4.25
C LEU A 22 16.19 -12.52 -2.98
N CYS A 23 15.30 -13.00 -2.11
CA CYS A 23 14.93 -12.32 -0.87
C CYS A 23 15.86 -12.70 0.30
N PRO A 24 16.05 -11.81 1.29
CA PRO A 24 16.81 -12.11 2.50
C PRO A 24 16.35 -13.40 3.22
N PRO A 25 17.28 -14.15 3.86
CA PRO A 25 16.92 -15.25 4.73
C PRO A 25 16.05 -14.75 5.90
N GLY A 26 14.75 -15.03 5.86
CA GLY A 26 13.78 -14.59 6.87
C GLY A 26 12.77 -13.54 6.38
N ALA A 27 12.85 -13.09 5.12
CA ALA A 27 11.90 -12.12 4.55
C ALA A 27 10.43 -12.57 4.63
N THR A 28 10.17 -13.87 4.77
CA THR A 28 8.82 -14.44 4.95
C THR A 28 8.15 -14.01 6.25
N ASN A 29 8.93 -13.57 7.23
CA ASN A 29 8.44 -13.13 8.53
C ASN A 29 8.48 -11.60 8.68
N TYR A 30 8.85 -10.88 7.63
CA TYR A 30 8.96 -9.43 7.71
C TYR A 30 7.59 -8.78 7.85
N SER A 31 7.46 -7.99 8.90
CA SER A 31 6.51 -6.90 8.98
C SER A 31 6.88 -5.77 8.03
N TRP A 32 5.95 -4.83 7.85
CA TRP A 32 6.21 -3.56 7.18
C TRP A 32 7.44 -2.82 7.73
N GLY A 33 7.65 -2.84 9.05
CA GLY A 33 8.81 -2.19 9.67
C GLY A 33 10.14 -2.87 9.35
N GLU A 34 10.16 -4.19 9.31
CA GLU A 34 11.36 -4.98 8.97
C GLU A 34 11.72 -4.81 7.49
N ALA A 35 10.74 -4.72 6.59
CA ALA A 35 10.98 -4.43 5.18
C ALA A 35 11.66 -3.06 4.99
N ILE A 36 11.21 -2.01 5.69
CA ILE A 36 11.86 -0.70 5.68
C ILE A 36 13.28 -0.79 6.23
N THR A 37 13.45 -1.45 7.37
CA THR A 37 14.75 -1.57 8.05
C THR A 37 15.77 -2.30 7.19
N ALA A 38 15.37 -3.37 6.50
CA ALA A 38 16.23 -4.11 5.58
C ALA A 38 16.76 -3.22 4.45
N PHE A 39 15.91 -2.39 3.85
CA PHE A 39 16.34 -1.45 2.81
C PHE A 39 17.22 -0.31 3.37
N VAL A 40 16.77 0.35 4.44
CA VAL A 40 17.48 1.50 5.04
C VAL A 40 18.88 1.12 5.52
N SER A 41 19.05 -0.09 6.05
CA SER A 41 20.37 -0.61 6.47
C SER A 41 21.28 -1.02 5.31
N GLY A 42 20.76 -1.06 4.07
CA GLY A 42 21.48 -1.54 2.88
C GLY A 42 21.53 -3.07 2.76
N ALA A 43 20.74 -3.81 3.56
CA ALA A 43 20.65 -5.26 3.45
C ALA A 43 19.91 -5.72 2.19
N THR A 44 19.08 -4.86 1.59
CA THR A 44 18.45 -5.11 0.29
C THR A 44 18.68 -3.95 -0.68
N ALA A 45 18.84 -4.28 -1.96
CA ALA A 45 18.95 -3.29 -3.03
C ALA A 45 17.59 -2.68 -3.42
N THR A 46 16.50 -3.41 -3.15
CA THR A 46 15.12 -2.98 -3.39
C THR A 46 14.27 -3.32 -2.17
N GLY A 47 13.18 -2.58 -1.97
CA GLY A 47 12.22 -2.80 -0.90
C GLY A 47 10.83 -2.38 -1.34
N ILE A 48 9.81 -3.11 -0.91
CA ILE A 48 8.42 -2.79 -1.19
C ILE A 48 7.90 -1.88 -0.07
N TYR A 49 8.05 -0.57 -0.25
CA TYR A 49 7.52 0.42 0.68
C TYR A 49 7.39 1.82 0.04
N THR A 50 6.65 2.71 0.69
CA THR A 50 6.44 4.10 0.24
C THR A 50 6.96 5.09 1.27
N GLY A 51 7.48 6.24 0.83
CA GLY A 51 7.64 7.50 1.59
C GLY A 51 8.49 7.48 2.85
N ARG A 52 8.14 6.68 3.87
CA ARG A 52 8.82 6.59 5.16
C ARG A 52 10.29 6.19 5.00
N VAL A 53 10.61 5.48 3.92
CA VAL A 53 11.99 5.16 3.52
C VAL A 53 12.83 6.42 3.36
N LEU A 54 12.30 7.49 2.76
CA LEU A 54 13.05 8.72 2.46
C LEU A 54 13.53 9.41 3.74
N GLY A 55 12.64 9.55 4.72
CA GLY A 55 12.97 10.08 6.04
C GLY A 55 13.92 9.15 6.81
N ASN A 56 13.62 7.85 6.83
CA ASN A 56 14.46 6.89 7.54
C ASN A 56 15.89 6.79 6.99
N VAL A 57 16.06 6.89 5.67
CA VAL A 57 17.39 6.94 5.05
C VAL A 57 18.12 8.22 5.46
N ALA A 58 17.45 9.38 5.40
CA ALA A 58 18.07 10.64 5.82
C ALA A 58 18.54 10.61 7.29
N ASP A 59 17.75 9.99 8.17
CA ASP A 59 18.03 9.95 9.61
C ASP A 59 19.00 8.84 10.01
N GLN A 60 18.86 7.64 9.43
CA GLN A 60 19.50 6.41 9.92
C GLN A 60 20.65 5.94 9.04
N ASN A 61 20.64 6.30 7.74
CA ASN A 61 21.70 5.95 6.81
C ASN A 61 21.93 7.04 5.75
N PRO A 62 22.39 8.23 6.16
CA PRO A 62 22.54 9.37 5.25
C PRO A 62 23.52 9.09 4.10
N SER A 63 24.39 8.08 4.22
CA SER A 63 25.36 7.71 3.20
C SER A 63 24.74 7.22 1.89
N ILE A 64 23.52 6.66 1.94
CA ILE A 64 22.80 6.20 0.74
C ILE A 64 21.72 7.18 0.28
N ALA A 65 21.54 8.30 0.99
CA ALA A 65 20.45 9.25 0.74
C ALA A 65 20.44 9.81 -0.69
N ASP A 66 21.60 9.99 -1.30
CA ASP A 66 21.71 10.51 -2.68
C ASP A 66 21.68 9.39 -3.75
N HIS A 67 21.42 8.15 -3.33
CA HIS A 67 21.45 6.94 -4.16
C HIS A 67 20.14 6.14 -4.10
N VAL A 68 19.10 6.72 -3.48
CA VAL A 68 17.76 6.12 -3.39
C VAL A 68 16.83 6.80 -4.40
N THR A 69 15.99 5.98 -5.04
CA THR A 69 14.89 6.41 -5.92
C THR A 69 13.72 5.45 -5.72
N CYS A 70 12.55 5.79 -6.25
CA CYS A 70 11.42 4.87 -6.34
C CYS A 70 10.96 4.67 -7.80
N VAL A 71 10.25 3.57 -8.03
CA VAL A 71 9.57 3.25 -9.29
C VAL A 71 8.20 2.64 -8.98
N LYS A 72 7.31 2.63 -9.97
CA LYS A 72 6.05 1.89 -9.87
C LYS A 72 6.32 0.39 -9.82
N TYR A 73 5.37 -0.39 -9.29
CA TYR A 73 5.46 -1.84 -9.32
C TYR A 73 5.70 -2.35 -10.75
N PRO A 74 6.60 -3.34 -10.93
CA PRO A 74 6.82 -3.95 -12.23
C PRO A 74 5.56 -4.69 -12.67
N THR A 75 5.33 -4.72 -13.98
CA THR A 75 4.23 -5.43 -14.61
C THR A 75 4.78 -6.59 -15.45
N LYS A 76 3.94 -7.60 -15.72
CA LYS A 76 4.32 -8.76 -16.55
C LYS A 76 4.70 -8.35 -17.98
N ALA A 77 4.13 -7.27 -18.50
CA ALA A 77 4.40 -6.71 -19.81
C ALA A 77 4.22 -5.19 -19.82
N ALA A 78 4.90 -4.49 -20.73
CA ALA A 78 4.97 -3.03 -20.78
C ALA A 78 3.63 -2.35 -21.13
N ASP A 79 2.70 -3.07 -21.75
CA ASP A 79 1.36 -2.62 -22.10
C ASP A 79 0.35 -2.77 -20.95
N ILE A 80 0.71 -3.49 -19.89
CA ILE A 80 -0.09 -3.59 -18.68
C ILE A 80 0.15 -2.33 -17.85
N ALA A 81 -0.93 -1.62 -17.53
CA ALA A 81 -0.87 -0.45 -16.66
C ALA A 81 -0.40 -0.85 -15.26
N ALA A 82 0.48 -0.04 -14.67
CA ALA A 82 0.94 -0.27 -13.31
C ALA A 82 -0.22 -0.17 -12.31
N TRP A 83 -0.29 -1.15 -11.41
CA TRP A 83 -1.25 -1.17 -10.31
C TRP A 83 -0.54 -0.77 -9.01
N THR A 84 -1.23 -0.05 -8.13
CA THR A 84 -0.69 0.35 -6.83
C THR A 84 -1.76 0.18 -5.78
N PHE A 85 -1.43 -0.56 -4.72
CA PHE A 85 -2.26 -0.62 -3.53
C PHE A 85 -2.28 0.75 -2.86
N ASN A 86 -3.47 1.26 -2.54
CA ASN A 86 -3.60 2.47 -1.74
C ASN A 86 -4.67 2.28 -0.65
N ASP A 87 -4.28 2.58 0.58
CA ASP A 87 -5.25 2.79 1.65
C ASP A 87 -5.91 4.15 1.41
N PHE A 88 -7.24 4.21 1.38
CA PHE A 88 -7.98 5.46 1.29
C PHE A 88 -8.41 5.90 2.69
N PRO A 89 -7.53 6.53 3.51
CA PRO A 89 -7.88 6.97 4.84
C PRO A 89 -9.05 7.95 4.76
N SER A 90 -10.17 7.56 5.34
CA SER A 90 -11.44 8.25 5.20
C SER A 90 -12.00 8.57 6.58
N VAL A 91 -12.59 9.76 6.72
CA VAL A 91 -13.28 10.17 7.94
C VAL A 91 -14.76 9.85 7.78
N PHE A 92 -15.27 8.94 8.60
CA PHE A 92 -16.68 8.55 8.60
C PHE A 92 -17.39 9.11 9.82
N ILE A 93 -18.62 9.58 9.61
CA ILE A 93 -19.53 9.99 10.69
C ILE A 93 -20.63 8.94 10.74
N PRO A 94 -20.76 8.17 11.84
CA PRO A 94 -21.84 7.20 11.98
C PRO A 94 -23.20 7.88 11.88
N ALA A 95 -24.11 7.27 11.11
CA ALA A 95 -25.45 7.81 10.87
C ALA A 95 -26.27 7.96 12.18
N GLN A 96 -25.94 7.18 13.20
CA GLN A 96 -26.60 7.18 14.51
C GLN A 96 -26.00 8.21 15.49
N SER A 97 -24.98 8.96 15.09
CA SER A 97 -24.37 9.98 15.95
C SER A 97 -25.40 11.00 16.40
N GLN A 98 -25.41 11.30 17.70
CA GLN A 98 -26.31 12.29 18.30
C GLN A 98 -25.79 13.73 18.11
N ASN A 99 -24.57 13.90 17.58
CA ASN A 99 -23.88 15.17 17.46
C ASN A 99 -23.34 15.38 16.03
N ILE A 100 -24.18 15.16 15.00
CA ILE A 100 -23.77 15.19 13.59
C ILE A 100 -23.08 16.51 13.20
N ASP A 101 -23.63 17.65 13.59
CA ASP A 101 -23.07 18.96 13.20
C ASP A 101 -21.70 19.21 13.84
N VAL A 102 -21.55 18.84 15.12
CA VAL A 102 -20.25 18.91 15.81
C VAL A 102 -19.24 17.95 15.17
N ALA A 103 -19.66 16.73 14.83
CA ALA A 103 -18.81 15.75 14.16
C ALA A 103 -18.35 16.24 12.78
N LYS A 104 -19.23 16.90 12.00
CA LYS A 104 -18.87 17.53 10.72
C LYS A 104 -17.86 18.65 10.89
N ASN A 105 -18.06 19.53 11.87
CA ASN A 105 -17.12 20.61 12.16
C ASN A 105 -15.76 20.07 12.60
N PHE A 106 -15.75 19.01 13.42
CA PHE A 106 -14.52 18.34 13.82
C PHE A 106 -13.82 17.70 12.62
N ALA A 107 -14.54 16.95 11.78
CA ALA A 107 -14.00 16.35 10.56
C ALA A 107 -13.40 17.41 9.62
N ALA A 108 -14.07 18.56 9.43
CA ALA A 108 -13.52 19.66 8.65
C ALA A 108 -12.25 20.24 9.28
N SER A 109 -12.20 20.35 10.62
CA SER A 109 -11.05 20.90 11.33
C SER A 109 -9.78 20.06 11.19
N LEU A 110 -9.89 18.75 10.93
CA LEU A 110 -8.74 17.87 10.63
C LEU A 110 -7.99 18.28 9.36
N PHE A 111 -8.65 19.01 8.46
CA PHE A 111 -8.08 19.46 7.18
C PHE A 111 -7.74 20.97 7.19
N ASN A 112 -7.82 21.63 8.35
CA ASN A 112 -7.30 22.99 8.48
C ASN A 112 -5.78 22.99 8.17
N PRO A 113 -5.28 23.90 7.32
CA PRO A 113 -3.91 23.82 6.79
C PRO A 113 -2.83 23.63 7.85
N ASP A 114 -2.80 24.44 8.91
CA ASP A 114 -1.73 24.42 9.91
C ASP A 114 -1.58 23.04 10.58
N GLY A 115 -2.69 22.50 11.11
CA GLY A 115 -2.69 21.20 11.78
C GLY A 115 -2.50 20.04 10.81
N TYR A 116 -3.09 20.14 9.62
CA TYR A 116 -2.98 19.09 8.61
C TYR A 116 -1.56 18.99 8.05
N ILE A 117 -0.90 20.12 7.76
CA ILE A 117 0.50 20.17 7.32
C ILE A 117 1.41 19.61 8.41
N GLN A 118 1.19 19.97 9.68
CA GLN A 118 1.95 19.40 10.79
C GLN A 118 1.82 17.88 10.85
N GLN A 119 0.62 17.34 10.66
CA GLN A 119 0.40 15.89 10.59
C GLN A 119 1.14 15.26 9.39
N LEU A 120 1.07 15.86 8.21
CA LEU A 120 1.75 15.37 7.01
C LEU A 120 3.27 15.37 7.18
N HIS A 121 3.82 16.38 7.85
CA HIS A 121 5.25 16.49 8.17
C HIS A 121 5.73 15.50 9.23
N ALA A 122 4.84 14.80 9.94
CA ALA A 122 5.23 13.73 10.86
C ALA A 122 5.79 12.50 10.13
N ALA A 123 5.45 12.32 8.86
CA ALA A 123 6.01 11.30 7.98
C ALA A 123 6.05 11.84 6.53
N PRO A 124 6.97 12.79 6.24
CA PRO A 124 6.95 13.56 5.00
C PRO A 124 7.17 12.65 3.80
N GLY A 125 6.35 12.82 2.76
CA GLY A 125 6.37 11.97 1.56
C GLY A 125 5.74 10.58 1.73
N HIS A 126 5.37 10.17 2.95
CA HIS A 126 4.61 8.92 3.20
C HIS A 126 3.12 9.17 3.26
N VAL A 127 2.68 10.10 4.12
CA VAL A 127 1.30 10.56 4.12
C VAL A 127 1.21 11.68 3.10
N LEU A 128 0.43 11.45 2.04
CA LEU A 128 0.28 12.37 0.93
C LEU A 128 -0.96 13.27 1.14
N PRO A 129 -0.91 14.56 0.78
CA PRO A 129 -2.07 15.44 0.91
C PRO A 129 -3.21 14.96 0.01
N VAL A 130 -4.42 14.86 0.56
CA VAL A 130 -5.63 14.57 -0.23
C VAL A 130 -6.25 15.85 -0.83
N LEU A 131 -5.80 17.02 -0.38
CA LEU A 131 -6.24 18.33 -0.86
C LEU A 131 -5.17 18.95 -1.78
N LYS A 132 -5.56 19.30 -3.00
CA LYS A 132 -4.67 19.98 -3.97
C LYS A 132 -4.06 21.27 -3.40
N SER A 133 -4.86 22.04 -2.67
CA SER A 133 -4.42 23.29 -2.04
C SER A 133 -3.30 23.09 -1.00
N ILE A 134 -3.22 21.92 -0.37
CA ILE A 134 -2.16 21.60 0.59
C ILE A 134 -0.92 21.13 -0.15
N ASN A 135 -1.08 20.37 -1.24
CA ASN A 135 0.05 19.98 -2.08
C ASN A 135 0.77 21.20 -2.68
N GLU A 136 0.05 22.26 -3.02
CA GLU A 136 0.62 23.51 -3.55
C GLU A 136 1.07 24.49 -2.45
N ASN A 137 0.84 24.18 -1.18
CA ASN A 137 1.13 25.08 -0.06
C ASN A 137 2.66 25.17 0.17
N PRO A 138 3.25 26.38 0.21
CA PRO A 138 4.68 26.56 0.48
C PRO A 138 5.15 25.97 1.82
N ASP A 139 4.32 26.01 2.86
CA ASP A 139 4.67 25.47 4.17
C ASP A 139 4.79 23.94 4.11
N TYR A 140 3.90 23.28 3.37
CA TYR A 140 4.01 21.84 3.10
C TYR A 140 5.29 21.52 2.31
N GLN A 141 5.51 22.24 1.20
CA GLN A 141 6.63 22.06 0.29
C GLN A 141 8.01 22.43 0.88
N SER A 142 8.02 23.22 1.96
CA SER A 142 9.26 23.62 2.65
C SER A 142 9.93 22.49 3.45
N ASN A 143 9.29 21.32 3.57
CA ASN A 143 9.85 20.20 4.32
C ASN A 143 11.17 19.70 3.67
N PRO A 144 12.26 19.52 4.46
CA PRO A 144 13.55 19.11 3.92
C PRO A 144 13.55 17.79 3.13
N ILE A 145 12.73 16.82 3.54
CA ILE A 145 12.63 15.53 2.83
C ILE A 145 11.91 15.73 1.49
N ILE A 146 10.83 16.52 1.46
CA ILE A 146 10.10 16.81 0.22
C ILE A 146 10.99 17.58 -0.76
N GLN A 147 11.76 18.56 -0.28
CA GLN A 147 12.70 19.32 -1.11
C GLN A 147 13.87 18.46 -1.62
N LYS A 148 14.31 17.48 -0.84
CA LYS A 148 15.39 16.57 -1.24
C LYS A 148 14.93 15.56 -2.30
N TYR A 149 13.70 15.06 -2.19
CA TYR A 149 13.17 13.98 -3.02
C TYR A 149 11.88 14.36 -3.77
N PRO A 150 11.88 15.48 -4.53
CA PRO A 150 10.65 15.95 -5.17
C PRO A 150 10.13 14.95 -6.21
N ALA A 151 11.02 14.33 -6.98
CA ALA A 151 10.64 13.37 -8.02
C ALA A 151 10.00 12.10 -7.42
N GLU A 152 10.53 11.60 -6.31
CA GLU A 152 10.02 10.42 -5.62
C GLU A 152 8.66 10.69 -4.99
N VAL A 153 8.51 11.85 -4.34
CA VAL A 153 7.24 12.29 -3.75
C VAL A 153 6.17 12.47 -4.83
N ASP A 154 6.51 13.11 -5.95
CA ASP A 154 5.58 13.31 -7.07
C ASP A 154 5.17 11.99 -7.72
N LEU A 155 6.11 11.06 -7.90
CA LEU A 155 5.82 9.74 -8.46
C LEU A 155 4.89 8.94 -7.54
N MET A 156 5.17 8.91 -6.23
CA MET A 156 4.32 8.22 -5.26
C MET A 156 2.93 8.87 -5.17
N SER A 157 2.85 10.20 -5.19
CA SER A 157 1.59 10.94 -5.20
C SER A 157 0.75 10.58 -6.43
N SER A 158 1.37 10.58 -7.61
CA SER A 158 0.70 10.21 -8.86
C SER A 158 0.26 8.75 -8.89
N ALA A 159 1.06 7.83 -8.33
CA ALA A 159 0.71 6.42 -8.24
C ALA A 159 -0.43 6.17 -7.25
N ALA A 160 -0.40 6.81 -6.08
CA ALA A 160 -1.44 6.68 -5.05
C ALA A 160 -2.78 7.26 -5.51
N ALA A 161 -2.78 8.36 -6.27
CA ALA A 161 -3.99 8.97 -6.82
C ALA A 161 -4.78 8.03 -7.76
N GLY A 162 -4.08 7.13 -8.46
CA GLY A 162 -4.68 6.07 -9.29
C GLY A 162 -4.68 4.69 -8.64
N GLY A 163 -4.43 4.62 -7.33
CA GLY A 163 -4.36 3.35 -6.61
C GLY A 163 -5.72 2.71 -6.41
N TYR A 164 -5.72 1.43 -6.05
CA TYR A 164 -6.91 0.62 -5.78
C TYR A 164 -6.70 -0.20 -4.50
N ASN A 165 -7.77 -0.77 -3.97
CA ASN A 165 -7.71 -1.77 -2.91
C ASN A 165 -8.87 -2.77 -3.07
N LEU A 166 -8.97 -3.77 -2.21
CA LEU A 166 -10.05 -4.76 -2.33
C LEU A 166 -11.45 -4.18 -2.13
N GLY A 167 -11.58 -3.02 -1.48
CA GLY A 167 -12.86 -2.30 -1.35
C GLY A 167 -13.27 -1.57 -2.62
N TYR A 168 -12.33 -1.24 -3.50
CA TYR A 168 -12.55 -0.64 -4.82
C TYR A 168 -11.48 -1.16 -5.79
N GLU A 169 -11.76 -2.31 -6.40
CA GLU A 169 -10.76 -3.17 -7.06
C GLU A 169 -10.27 -2.61 -8.40
N SER A 170 -11.13 -1.90 -9.13
CA SER A 170 -10.80 -1.19 -10.37
C SER A 170 -11.82 -0.08 -10.65
N ALA A 171 -11.58 0.74 -11.68
CA ALA A 171 -12.55 1.73 -12.15
C ALA A 171 -13.88 1.11 -12.64
N ASP A 172 -13.83 -0.15 -13.08
CA ASP A 172 -14.98 -0.89 -13.62
C ASP A 172 -15.76 -1.66 -12.54
N HIS A 173 -15.24 -1.72 -11.32
CA HIS A 173 -15.85 -2.47 -10.22
C HIS A 173 -16.63 -1.53 -9.27
N PRO A 174 -17.82 -1.95 -8.79
CA PRO A 174 -18.46 -1.27 -7.67
C PRO A 174 -17.68 -1.52 -6.37
N SER A 175 -17.97 -0.75 -5.32
CA SER A 175 -17.37 -1.00 -4.01
C SER A 175 -17.73 -2.38 -3.47
N ASN A 176 -16.75 -3.08 -2.91
CA ASN A 176 -16.90 -4.40 -2.31
C ASN A 176 -17.12 -4.28 -0.79
N GLU A 177 -18.36 -4.42 -0.35
CA GLU A 177 -18.74 -4.31 1.08
C GLU A 177 -18.12 -5.40 1.96
N LYS A 178 -17.70 -6.52 1.36
CA LYS A 178 -17.08 -7.67 2.04
C LYS A 178 -15.56 -7.64 2.01
N ALA A 179 -14.95 -6.62 1.39
CA ALA A 179 -13.49 -6.51 1.26
C ALA A 179 -12.77 -6.59 2.60
N GLY A 180 -13.30 -5.92 3.64
CA GLY A 180 -12.71 -5.96 4.98
C GLY A 180 -12.73 -7.36 5.60
N GLU A 181 -13.81 -8.12 5.41
CA GLU A 181 -13.92 -9.51 5.88
C GLU A 181 -12.97 -10.42 5.09
N VAL A 182 -12.86 -10.25 3.77
CA VAL A 182 -11.92 -11.01 2.92
C VAL A 182 -10.47 -10.75 3.33
N VAL A 183 -10.06 -9.49 3.50
CA VAL A 183 -8.71 -9.13 3.97
C VAL A 183 -8.47 -9.70 5.37
N GLY A 184 -9.42 -9.48 6.28
CA GLY A 184 -9.31 -9.91 7.67
C GLY A 184 -9.29 -11.43 7.85
N SER A 185 -9.81 -12.20 6.90
CA SER A 185 -9.77 -13.67 6.92
C SER A 185 -8.36 -14.25 6.76
N GLY A 186 -7.44 -13.50 6.15
CA GLY A 186 -6.09 -13.98 5.85
C GLY A 186 -6.01 -15.00 4.71
N LEU A 187 -7.13 -15.40 4.09
CA LEU A 187 -7.18 -16.47 3.08
C LEU A 187 -6.18 -16.26 1.93
N ILE A 188 -6.06 -15.04 1.41
CA ILE A 188 -5.12 -14.72 0.31
C ILE A 188 -3.66 -14.83 0.79
N ALA A 189 -3.36 -14.36 2.00
CA ALA A 189 -2.02 -14.45 2.56
C ALA A 189 -1.64 -15.92 2.87
N GLU A 190 -2.59 -16.70 3.38
CA GLU A 190 -2.42 -18.12 3.63
C GLU A 190 -2.20 -18.89 2.32
N MET A 191 -2.96 -18.59 1.25
CA MET A 191 -2.76 -19.17 -0.08
C MET A 191 -1.30 -19.01 -0.55
N VAL A 192 -0.77 -17.79 -0.46
CA VAL A 192 0.62 -17.50 -0.83
C VAL A 192 1.60 -18.32 0.02
N GLN A 193 1.39 -18.41 1.33
CA GLN A 193 2.26 -19.19 2.21
C GLN A 193 2.21 -20.69 1.91
N ARG A 194 1.01 -21.26 1.74
CA ARG A 194 0.81 -22.68 1.45
C ARG A 194 1.45 -23.09 0.14
N VAL A 195 1.27 -22.30 -0.91
CA VAL A 195 1.87 -22.60 -2.22
C VAL A 195 3.38 -22.40 -2.18
N ILE A 196 3.85 -21.25 -1.70
CA ILE A 196 5.26 -20.85 -1.88
C ILE A 196 6.18 -21.40 -0.79
N LEU A 197 5.71 -21.48 0.45
CA LEU A 197 6.53 -21.92 1.59
C LEU A 197 6.37 -23.41 1.88
N ASN A 198 5.14 -23.94 1.76
CA ASN A 198 4.86 -25.34 2.05
C ASN A 198 4.93 -26.24 0.80
N GLY A 199 4.96 -25.66 -0.41
CA GLY A 199 4.98 -26.42 -1.66
C GLY A 199 3.69 -27.19 -1.94
N GLU A 200 2.56 -26.72 -1.41
CA GLU A 200 1.26 -27.34 -1.64
C GLU A 200 0.80 -27.16 -3.10
N ASN A 201 -0.09 -28.05 -3.56
CA ASN A 201 -0.57 -28.03 -4.95
C ASN A 201 -1.35 -26.73 -5.24
N VAL A 202 -0.86 -25.96 -6.22
CA VAL A 202 -1.39 -24.62 -6.54
C VAL A 202 -2.88 -24.62 -6.89
N ASP A 203 -3.35 -25.56 -7.70
CA ASP A 203 -4.75 -25.61 -8.13
C ASP A 203 -5.68 -25.94 -6.96
N GLN A 204 -5.27 -26.87 -6.10
CA GLN A 204 -6.01 -27.20 -4.90
C GLN A 204 -6.13 -25.99 -3.96
N VAL A 205 -5.01 -25.34 -3.63
CA VAL A 205 -5.00 -24.22 -2.67
C VAL A 205 -5.79 -23.02 -3.22
N ILE A 206 -5.67 -22.70 -4.51
CA ILE A 206 -6.48 -21.66 -5.15
C ILE A 206 -7.97 -21.99 -5.06
N GLY A 207 -8.36 -23.24 -5.34
CA GLY A 207 -9.75 -23.69 -5.25
C GLY A 207 -10.32 -23.56 -3.84
N GLU A 208 -9.56 -23.98 -2.82
CA GLU A 208 -9.95 -23.83 -1.41
C GLU A 208 -10.07 -22.35 -1.00
N THR A 209 -9.13 -21.52 -1.45
CA THR A 209 -9.14 -20.07 -1.21
C THR A 209 -10.36 -19.41 -1.85
N ALA A 210 -10.67 -19.76 -3.10
CA ALA A 210 -11.85 -19.27 -3.81
C ALA A 210 -13.14 -19.64 -3.08
N GLN A 211 -13.27 -20.89 -2.62
CA GLN A 211 -14.42 -21.34 -1.84
C GLN A 211 -14.56 -20.59 -0.51
N GLY A 212 -13.45 -20.34 0.18
CA GLY A 212 -13.44 -19.55 1.42
C GLY A 212 -13.93 -18.11 1.20
N ILE A 213 -13.41 -17.45 0.16
CA ILE A 213 -13.84 -16.09 -0.22
C ILE A 213 -15.31 -16.12 -0.63
N GLU A 214 -15.77 -17.09 -1.42
CA GLU A 214 -17.18 -17.21 -1.78
C GLU A 214 -18.10 -17.38 -0.57
N GLY A 215 -17.65 -18.09 0.47
CA GLY A 215 -18.38 -18.20 1.74
C GLY A 215 -18.59 -16.83 2.37
N ILE A 216 -17.52 -16.03 2.49
CA ILE A 216 -17.59 -14.65 3.01
C ILE A 216 -18.53 -13.77 2.16
N MET A 217 -18.47 -13.91 0.83
CA MET A 217 -19.33 -13.14 -0.07
C MET A 217 -20.82 -13.49 0.06
N LYS A 218 -21.15 -14.72 0.47
CA LYS A 218 -22.54 -15.20 0.62
C LYS A 218 -23.16 -14.83 1.97
N GLY A 219 -22.34 -14.54 2.99
CA GLY A 219 -22.77 -14.23 4.36
C GLY A 219 -22.87 -15.46 5.24
#